data_AF-A0A2A4U5E6-F1
#
_entry.id   AF-A0A2A4U5E6-F1
#
_cell.length_a   1.000
_cell.length_b   1.000
_cell.length_c   1.000
_cell.angle_alpha   90.00
_cell.angle_beta   90.00
_cell.angle_gamma   90.00
#
_symmetry.space_group_name_H-M   'P 1'
#
loop_
_entity.id
_entity.type
_entity.pdbx_description
1 polymer ?
#
loop_
_entity_poly.entity_id
_entity_poly.type
_entity_poly.pdbx_seq_one_letter_code
_entity_poly.pdbx_strand_id
1 'polypeptide(L)'
;MSKIMFSVIAAIFLAGCQTTGTTWQATNKVDEFTDKQTKMVTVGEWPSANYLVTQSLKYYPFVGIQNDMIFVGIRSGGRYRVPTGTVQLRIDSSPTWTISPEETPVALSSSYPILQIQTMPEFANLQSQIMENMTKMMSPYTAATGEKAKKIIKEMMKGKVIKYRVVGANQAASTTGEVALNVSFIKALLLIGITRSFLN
;
A
#
# COMPACT_ATOMS: atom_id res chain seq x y z
N MET A 1 30.81 -13.28 -68.06
CA MET A 1 29.37 -12.95 -67.89
C MET A 1 28.95 -13.42 -66.50
N SER A 2 28.38 -12.51 -65.68
CA SER A 2 27.29 -12.74 -64.69
C SER A 2 27.51 -13.82 -63.60
N LYS A 3 27.41 -13.61 -62.28
CA LYS A 3 26.82 -12.55 -61.45
C LYS A 3 27.32 -12.68 -60.00
N ILE A 4 27.34 -11.52 -59.37
CA ILE A 4 27.57 -11.20 -57.97
C ILE A 4 26.31 -11.54 -57.12
N MET A 5 26.50 -11.78 -55.82
CA MET A 5 25.68 -11.32 -54.67
C MET A 5 24.62 -12.20 -53.98
N PHE A 6 24.70 -12.07 -52.63
CA PHE A 6 23.66 -12.06 -51.59
C PHE A 6 22.93 -13.39 -51.30
N SER A 7 22.76 -13.81 -50.04
CA SER A 7 22.21 -12.99 -48.96
C SER A 7 22.54 -13.50 -47.55
N VAL A 8 23.10 -12.61 -46.74
CA VAL A 8 23.11 -12.65 -45.27
C VAL A 8 21.75 -12.08 -44.84
N ILE A 9 20.89 -12.86 -44.18
CA ILE A 9 19.61 -12.37 -43.65
C ILE A 9 19.40 -12.83 -42.20
N ALA A 10 19.56 -11.83 -41.32
CA ALA A 10 18.76 -11.52 -40.13
C ALA A 10 18.60 -12.56 -39.01
N ALA A 11 19.58 -12.58 -38.09
CA ALA A 11 19.33 -12.90 -36.68
C ALA A 11 19.13 -11.59 -35.91
N ILE A 12 17.90 -11.07 -35.91
CA ILE A 12 17.56 -9.78 -35.31
C ILE A 12 16.39 -9.95 -34.32
N PHE A 13 16.68 -9.59 -33.07
CA PHE A 13 15.78 -9.20 -31.97
C PHE A 13 14.73 -10.18 -31.45
N LEU A 14 15.17 -11.10 -30.59
CA LEU A 14 14.38 -11.54 -29.43
C LEU A 14 15.06 -11.07 -28.13
N ALA A 15 15.42 -9.78 -28.07
CA ALA A 15 15.65 -9.12 -26.78
C ALA A 15 14.27 -8.77 -26.22
N GLY A 16 13.55 -9.79 -25.75
CA GLY A 16 12.41 -9.57 -24.87
C GLY A 16 12.94 -8.91 -23.61
N CYS A 17 12.79 -7.58 -23.52
CA CYS A 17 13.07 -6.84 -22.30
C CYS A 17 12.01 -7.26 -21.28
N GLN A 18 12.22 -8.40 -20.63
CA GLN A 18 11.47 -8.77 -19.44
C GLN A 18 11.82 -7.70 -18.41
N THR A 19 10.92 -6.74 -18.23
CA THR A 19 11.09 -5.66 -17.25
C THR A 19 11.05 -6.29 -15.87
N THR A 20 12.19 -6.75 -15.39
CA THR A 20 12.44 -7.11 -14.00
C THR A 20 12.30 -5.83 -13.18
N GLY A 21 11.11 -5.56 -12.68
CA GLY A 21 10.79 -4.33 -11.98
C GLY A 21 9.58 -4.49 -11.07
N THR A 22 9.52 -3.66 -10.04
CA THR A 22 8.39 -3.65 -9.10
C THR A 22 7.08 -3.50 -9.86
N THR A 23 6.15 -4.44 -9.66
CA THR A 23 4.83 -4.40 -10.29
C THR A 23 3.76 -4.16 -9.23
N TRP A 24 3.02 -3.07 -9.40
CA TRP A 24 1.86 -2.75 -8.59
C TRP A 24 0.66 -3.53 -9.08
N GLN A 25 -0.11 -4.09 -8.15
CA GLN A 25 -1.29 -4.87 -8.44
C GLN A 25 -2.50 -4.34 -7.70
N ALA A 26 -3.63 -4.31 -8.40
CA ALA A 26 -4.94 -4.07 -7.81
C ALA A 26 -5.50 -5.37 -7.26
N THR A 27 -6.07 -5.31 -6.07
CA THR A 27 -6.76 -6.39 -5.38
C THR A 27 -8.14 -5.89 -5.00
N ASN A 28 -9.12 -6.78 -5.08
CA ASN A 28 -10.49 -6.50 -4.67
C ASN A 28 -10.88 -7.58 -3.67
N LYS A 29 -11.15 -7.18 -2.43
CA LYS A 29 -11.60 -8.08 -1.37
C LYS A 29 -13.01 -7.67 -0.97
N VAL A 30 -13.92 -8.63 -1.03
CA VAL A 30 -15.25 -8.49 -0.43
C VAL A 30 -15.23 -9.27 0.87
N ASP A 31 -15.65 -8.63 1.96
CA ASP A 31 -15.86 -9.30 3.23
C ASP A 31 -17.20 -10.04 3.18
N GLU A 32 -17.16 -11.37 3.27
CA GLU A 32 -18.33 -12.25 3.10
C GLU A 32 -19.40 -12.10 4.20
N PHE A 33 -19.06 -11.45 5.33
CA PHE A 33 -19.98 -11.27 6.45
C PHE A 33 -20.62 -9.89 6.48
N THR A 34 -19.96 -8.88 5.91
CA THR A 34 -20.40 -7.49 5.96
C THR A 34 -20.69 -6.90 4.58
N ASP A 35 -20.46 -7.65 3.51
CA ASP A 35 -20.54 -7.23 2.11
C ASP A 35 -19.69 -5.99 1.78
N LYS A 36 -18.75 -5.65 2.66
CA LYS A 36 -17.88 -4.48 2.49
C LYS A 36 -16.81 -4.80 1.46
N GLN A 37 -16.77 -3.98 0.41
CA GLN A 37 -15.77 -4.07 -0.63
C GLN A 37 -14.58 -3.15 -0.32
N THR A 38 -13.39 -3.73 -0.26
CA THR A 38 -12.12 -3.01 -0.13
C THR A 38 -11.29 -3.26 -1.39
N LYS A 39 -11.02 -2.19 -2.14
CA LYS A 39 -10.12 -2.22 -3.31
C LYS A 39 -8.78 -1.63 -2.91
N MET A 40 -7.69 -2.32 -3.25
CA MET A 40 -6.35 -1.92 -2.82
C MET A 40 -5.31 -2.15 -3.91
N VAL A 41 -4.40 -1.21 -4.05
CA VAL A 41 -3.22 -1.24 -4.91
C VAL A 41 -1.99 -1.33 -4.03
N THR A 42 -1.16 -2.34 -4.24
CA THR A 42 0.10 -2.53 -3.50
C THR A 42 1.11 -3.31 -4.35
N VAL A 43 2.30 -3.54 -3.81
CA VAL A 43 3.36 -4.32 -4.44
C VAL A 43 3.63 -5.58 -3.64
N GLY A 44 4.22 -6.58 -4.29
CA GLY A 44 4.63 -7.84 -3.68
C GLY A 44 5.96 -8.28 -4.24
N GLU A 45 6.49 -9.36 -3.67
CA GLU A 45 7.78 -9.89 -4.09
C GLU A 45 7.66 -10.53 -5.47
N TRP A 46 6.62 -11.36 -5.65
CA TRP A 46 6.44 -12.19 -6.84
C TRP A 46 5.08 -11.88 -7.47
N PRO A 47 4.96 -10.71 -8.13
CA PRO A 47 3.73 -10.33 -8.78
C PRO A 47 3.49 -11.21 -10.01
N SER A 48 2.58 -12.17 -9.92
CA SER A 48 2.04 -12.88 -11.09
C SER A 48 0.71 -12.24 -11.51
N ALA A 49 0.24 -12.47 -12.73
CA ALA A 49 -1.00 -11.87 -13.24
C ALA A 49 -2.22 -12.09 -12.31
N ASN A 50 -2.22 -13.16 -11.51
CA ASN A 50 -3.36 -13.56 -10.69
C ASN A 50 -3.07 -13.63 -9.17
N TYR A 51 -1.82 -13.49 -8.74
CA TYR A 51 -1.46 -13.63 -7.33
C TYR A 51 -0.43 -12.58 -6.90
N LEU A 52 -0.76 -11.90 -5.80
CA LEU A 52 0.13 -11.01 -5.07
C LEU A 52 0.68 -11.73 -3.83
N VAL A 53 1.97 -12.03 -3.84
CA VAL A 53 2.64 -12.63 -2.69
C VAL A 53 3.41 -11.57 -1.91
N THR A 54 3.11 -11.45 -0.62
CA THR A 54 3.83 -10.60 0.34
C THR A 54 4.43 -11.48 1.43
N GLN A 55 5.55 -11.05 2.03
CA GLN A 55 6.23 -11.82 3.07
C GLN A 55 5.90 -11.28 4.46
N SER A 56 5.88 -12.18 5.45
CA SER A 56 5.75 -11.78 6.85
C SER A 56 6.96 -10.95 7.28
N LEU A 57 6.73 -10.04 8.24
CA LEU A 57 7.74 -9.09 8.75
C LEU A 57 8.29 -8.09 7.70
N LYS A 58 7.71 -8.06 6.49
CA LYS A 58 7.97 -7.01 5.51
C LYS A 58 6.83 -6.02 5.44
N TYR A 59 7.15 -4.81 5.01
CA TYR A 59 6.21 -3.70 4.87
C TYR A 59 6.10 -3.28 3.41
N TYR A 60 4.89 -2.89 3.01
CA TYR A 60 4.55 -2.59 1.63
C TYR A 60 3.71 -1.31 1.58
N PRO A 61 4.03 -0.35 0.68
CA PRO A 61 3.16 0.78 0.45
C PRO A 61 1.86 0.33 -0.21
N PHE A 62 0.76 0.99 0.12
CA PHE A 62 -0.53 0.71 -0.47
C PHE A 62 -1.37 1.96 -0.63
N VAL A 63 -2.29 1.90 -1.58
CA VAL A 63 -3.35 2.87 -1.82
C VAL A 63 -4.66 2.08 -1.91
N GLY A 64 -5.77 2.59 -1.42
CA GLY A 64 -7.04 1.92 -1.64
C GLY A 64 -8.26 2.77 -1.40
N ILE A 65 -9.41 2.15 -1.65
CA ILE A 65 -10.74 2.70 -1.45
C ILE A 65 -11.59 1.65 -0.71
N GLN A 66 -12.35 2.13 0.26
CA GLN A 66 -13.42 1.38 0.91
C GLN A 66 -14.57 2.35 1.21
N ASN A 67 -15.78 2.05 0.72
CA ASN A 67 -16.96 2.93 0.86
C ASN A 67 -16.65 4.40 0.50
N ASP A 68 -16.04 4.63 -0.67
CA ASP A 68 -15.58 5.93 -1.18
C ASP A 68 -14.51 6.67 -0.35
N MET A 69 -14.10 6.10 0.78
CA MET A 69 -12.98 6.60 1.57
C MET A 69 -11.66 6.16 0.94
N ILE A 70 -10.89 7.13 0.47
CA ILE A 70 -9.53 6.92 -0.03
C ILE A 70 -8.53 6.88 1.11
N PHE A 71 -7.57 5.96 1.00
CA PHE A 71 -6.48 5.83 1.95
C PHE A 71 -5.15 5.51 1.27
N VAL A 72 -4.07 5.92 1.92
CA VAL A 72 -2.69 5.64 1.49
C VAL A 72 -1.80 5.49 2.71
N GLY A 73 -0.87 4.55 2.65
CA GLY A 73 -0.03 4.26 3.79
C GLY A 73 0.86 3.05 3.59
N ILE A 74 1.21 2.41 4.71
CA ILE A 74 2.02 1.19 4.75
C ILE A 74 1.23 0.07 5.42
N ARG A 75 1.37 -1.14 4.89
CA ARG A 75 0.83 -2.37 5.47
C ARG A 75 1.92 -3.41 5.70
N SER A 76 1.77 -4.27 6.70
CA SER A 76 2.63 -5.45 6.85
C SER A 76 2.13 -6.63 5.99
N GLY A 77 3.08 -7.38 5.42
CA GLY A 77 2.83 -8.49 4.51
C GLY A 77 2.70 -9.86 5.18
N GLY A 78 2.48 -10.87 4.35
CA GLY A 78 2.46 -12.28 4.74
C GLY A 78 1.19 -12.73 5.44
N ARG A 79 1.23 -13.98 5.90
CA ARG A 79 0.15 -14.62 6.68
C ARG A 79 0.11 -14.05 8.09
N TYR A 80 1.27 -13.88 8.69
CA TYR A 80 1.44 -13.24 10.01
C TYR A 80 1.83 -11.80 9.78
N ARG A 81 0.88 -10.90 10.07
CA ARG A 81 1.03 -9.47 9.94
C ARG A 81 1.40 -8.87 11.30
N VAL A 82 2.30 -7.89 11.29
CA VAL A 82 2.75 -7.17 12.49
C VAL A 82 2.26 -5.72 12.47
N PRO A 83 2.10 -5.08 13.63
CA PRO A 83 1.73 -3.68 13.70
C PRO A 83 2.73 -2.79 12.95
N THR A 84 2.23 -1.81 12.21
CA THR A 84 3.07 -0.90 11.42
C THR A 84 3.53 0.33 12.19
N GLY A 85 2.88 0.70 13.30
CA GLY A 85 3.25 1.89 14.09
C GLY A 85 3.24 3.19 13.28
N THR A 86 4.04 4.18 13.69
CA THR A 86 4.18 5.43 12.93
C THR A 86 4.98 5.20 11.65
N VAL A 87 4.49 5.75 10.53
CA VAL A 87 5.13 5.59 9.23
C VAL A 87 5.45 6.93 8.61
N GLN A 88 6.56 6.97 7.87
CA GLN A 88 6.99 8.13 7.12
C GLN A 88 7.05 7.76 5.63
N LEU A 89 6.48 8.60 4.78
CA LEU A 89 6.49 8.45 3.32
C LEU A 89 7.21 9.63 2.69
N ARG A 90 8.00 9.38 1.66
CA ARG A 90 8.62 10.42 0.85
C ARG A 90 8.55 10.04 -0.62
N ILE A 91 8.00 10.92 -1.45
CA ILE A 91 7.95 10.73 -2.90
C ILE A 91 9.10 11.51 -3.50
N ASP A 92 10.01 10.82 -4.18
CA ASP A 92 11.24 11.39 -4.73
C ASP A 92 12.00 12.28 -3.71
N SER A 93 12.11 13.58 -4.01
CA SER A 93 12.76 14.60 -3.17
C SER A 93 11.77 15.48 -2.40
N SER A 94 10.45 15.24 -2.50
CA SER A 94 9.41 16.00 -1.79
C SER A 94 9.57 15.96 -0.26
N PRO A 95 8.90 16.86 0.49
CA PRO A 95 8.83 16.77 1.94
C PRO A 95 8.31 15.41 2.42
N THR A 96 8.75 15.00 3.60
CA THR A 96 8.32 13.73 4.21
C THR A 96 6.93 13.89 4.82
N TRP A 97 6.03 12.97 4.51
CA TRP A 97 4.75 12.80 5.17
C TRP A 97 4.89 11.86 6.35
N THR A 98 4.51 12.29 7.55
CA THR A 98 4.38 11.40 8.72
C THR A 98 2.92 11.02 8.87
N ILE A 99 2.63 9.73 9.04
CA ILE A 99 1.30 9.19 9.29
C ILE A 99 1.36 8.39 10.58
N SER A 100 0.56 8.78 11.56
CA SER A 100 0.50 8.08 12.85
C SER A 100 -0.63 7.03 12.87
N PRO A 101 -0.56 6.01 13.74
CA PRO A 101 -1.62 5.00 13.85
C PRO A 101 -3.00 5.59 14.11
N GLU A 102 -3.10 6.68 14.85
CA GLU A 102 -4.36 7.33 15.23
C GLU A 102 -5.14 7.87 14.02
N GLU A 103 -4.42 8.22 12.94
CA GLU A 103 -5.00 8.65 11.65
C GLU A 103 -5.64 7.49 10.88
N THR A 104 -5.34 6.24 11.25
CA THR A 104 -5.78 5.05 10.53
C THR A 104 -7.27 4.81 10.78
N PRO A 105 -8.08 4.64 9.72
CA PRO A 105 -9.48 4.27 9.87
C PRO A 105 -9.64 2.94 10.60
N VAL A 106 -10.56 2.88 11.55
CA VAL A 106 -10.89 1.65 12.29
C VAL A 106 -11.32 0.53 11.34
N ALA A 107 -11.94 0.87 10.20
CA ALA A 107 -12.32 -0.09 9.17
C ALA A 107 -11.15 -0.86 8.54
N LEU A 108 -9.92 -0.32 8.59
CA LEU A 108 -8.70 -0.98 8.11
C LEU A 108 -7.98 -1.76 9.22
N SER A 109 -8.23 -1.42 10.48
CA SER A 109 -7.67 -2.15 11.61
C SER A 109 -8.40 -3.47 11.79
N SER A 110 -7.65 -4.57 11.90
CA SER A 110 -8.26 -5.89 12.16
C SER A 110 -8.93 -5.89 13.52
N SER A 111 -10.16 -6.40 13.59
CA SER A 111 -10.83 -6.70 14.85
C SER A 111 -10.12 -7.85 15.54
N TYR A 112 -9.15 -7.54 16.40
CA TYR A 112 -8.72 -8.50 17.40
C TYR A 112 -9.86 -8.67 18.41
N PRO A 113 -10.18 -9.89 18.86
CA PRO A 113 -11.09 -10.08 19.98
C PRO A 113 -10.41 -9.48 21.22
N ILE A 114 -10.76 -8.23 21.54
CA ILE A 114 -10.26 -7.59 22.74
C ILE A 114 -11.11 -8.10 23.90
N LEU A 115 -10.45 -8.56 24.98
CA LEU A 115 -11.10 -8.98 26.20
C LEU A 115 -12.08 -7.88 26.66
N GLN A 116 -13.36 -8.22 26.77
CA GLN A 116 -14.35 -7.31 27.35
C GLN A 116 -14.03 -7.19 28.84
N ILE A 117 -13.32 -6.13 29.21
CA ILE A 117 -13.14 -5.76 30.61
C ILE A 117 -14.50 -5.23 31.07
N GLN A 118 -15.13 -5.87 32.05
CA GLN A 118 -16.34 -5.35 32.67
C GLN A 118 -16.02 -4.01 33.33
N THR A 119 -16.63 -2.94 32.84
CA THR A 119 -16.44 -1.58 33.37
C THR A 119 -17.76 -0.99 33.81
N MET A 120 -17.71 -0.14 34.83
CA MET A 120 -18.85 0.67 35.26
C MET A 120 -19.31 1.61 34.13
N PRO A 121 -20.63 1.86 33.99
CA PRO A 121 -21.20 2.63 32.88
C PRO A 121 -20.66 4.06 32.77
N GLU A 122 -20.17 4.64 33.87
CA GLU A 122 -19.55 5.97 33.92
C GLU A 122 -18.28 6.07 33.04
N PHE A 123 -17.57 4.96 32.82
CA PHE A 123 -16.32 4.93 32.05
C PHE A 123 -16.47 4.37 30.62
N ALA A 124 -17.70 4.12 30.16
CA ALA A 124 -17.94 3.47 28.87
C ALA A 124 -17.34 4.23 27.67
N ASN A 125 -17.42 5.56 27.67
CA ASN A 125 -16.85 6.41 26.60
C ASN A 125 -15.32 6.43 26.63
N LEU A 126 -14.72 6.43 27.83
CA LEU A 126 -13.26 6.39 27.96
C LEU A 126 -12.72 5.02 27.52
N GLN A 127 -13.43 3.95 27.89
CA GLN A 127 -13.09 2.60 27.48
C GLN A 127 -13.16 2.44 25.96
N SER A 128 -14.23 2.92 25.30
CA SER A 128 -14.36 2.80 23.85
C SER A 128 -13.23 3.51 23.11
N GLN A 129 -12.82 4.70 23.57
CA GLN A 129 -11.68 5.44 23.01
C GLN A 129 -10.35 4.70 23.22
N ILE A 130 -10.11 4.15 24.41
CA ILE A 130 -8.91 3.34 24.70
C ILE A 130 -8.87 2.12 23.77
N MET A 131 -9.99 1.41 23.63
CA MET A 131 -10.11 0.25 22.77
C MET A 131 -9.86 0.60 21.30
N GLU A 132 -10.42 1.71 20.81
CA GLU A 132 -10.20 2.18 19.44
C GLU A 132 -8.72 2.48 19.19
N ASN A 133 -8.08 3.21 20.10
CA ASN A 133 -6.67 3.56 19.99
C ASN A 133 -5.76 2.32 20.06
N MET A 134 -6.06 1.37 20.94
CA MET A 134 -5.35 0.09 21.00
C MET A 134 -5.51 -0.70 19.69
N THR A 135 -6.71 -0.73 19.12
CA THR A 135 -6.99 -1.41 17.85
C THR A 135 -6.16 -0.80 16.71
N LYS A 136 -6.10 0.54 16.64
CA LYS A 136 -5.27 1.26 15.67
C LYS A 136 -3.78 1.02 15.89
N MET A 137 -3.31 1.03 17.14
CA MET A 137 -1.90 0.82 17.48
C MET A 137 -1.42 -0.59 17.15
N MET A 138 -2.28 -1.60 17.28
CA MET A 138 -2.00 -2.99 16.93
C MET A 138 -2.29 -3.32 15.45
N SER A 139 -2.79 -2.35 14.70
CA SER A 139 -3.18 -2.54 13.31
C SER A 139 -1.98 -2.89 12.43
N PRO A 140 -2.12 -3.87 11.51
CA PRO A 140 -1.10 -4.14 10.49
C PRO A 140 -1.10 -3.10 9.34
N TYR A 141 -1.82 -2.00 9.53
CA TYR A 141 -1.96 -0.88 8.61
C TYR A 141 -1.77 0.43 9.37
N THR A 142 -1.01 1.34 8.75
CA THR A 142 -0.99 2.75 9.12
C THR A 142 -1.29 3.56 7.87
N ALA A 143 -2.38 4.33 7.88
CA ALA A 143 -2.84 5.02 6.68
C ALA A 143 -3.44 6.39 6.97
N ALA A 144 -3.15 7.33 6.09
CA ALA A 144 -3.84 8.62 6.02
C ALA A 144 -5.10 8.48 5.18
N THR A 145 -6.07 9.36 5.42
CA THR A 145 -7.31 9.50 4.63
C THR A 145 -7.56 10.94 4.20
N GLY A 146 -8.67 11.16 3.48
CA GLY A 146 -9.15 12.48 3.12
C GLY A 146 -8.14 13.29 2.31
N GLU A 147 -8.04 14.59 2.60
CA GLU A 147 -7.19 15.51 1.86
C GLU A 147 -5.69 15.19 1.94
N LYS A 148 -5.23 14.66 3.08
CA LYS A 148 -3.85 14.20 3.23
C LYS A 148 -3.56 13.02 2.31
N ALA A 149 -4.46 12.05 2.26
CA ALA A 149 -4.33 10.92 1.34
C ALA A 149 -4.35 11.36 -0.12
N LYS A 150 -5.28 12.24 -0.50
CA LYS A 150 -5.35 12.79 -1.87
C LYS A 150 -4.05 13.48 -2.27
N LYS A 151 -3.46 14.31 -1.40
CA LYS A 151 -2.18 14.99 -1.66
C LYS A 151 -1.04 14.01 -1.87
N ILE A 152 -0.88 13.03 -0.98
CA ILE A 152 0.15 12.00 -1.08
C ILE A 152 -0.01 11.21 -2.39
N ILE A 153 -1.23 10.81 -2.74
CA ILE A 153 -1.49 10.04 -3.98
C ILE A 153 -1.22 10.90 -5.22
N LYS A 154 -1.58 12.19 -5.22
CA LYS A 154 -1.23 13.12 -6.30
C LYS A 154 0.29 13.23 -6.49
N GLU A 155 1.06 13.24 -5.41
CA GLU A 155 2.52 13.18 -5.49
C GLU A 155 2.99 11.84 -6.07
N MET A 156 2.47 10.71 -5.58
CA MET A 156 2.81 9.38 -6.08
C MET A 156 2.50 9.21 -7.58
N MET A 157 1.42 9.83 -8.08
CA MET A 157 1.07 9.77 -9.51
C MET A 157 2.02 10.56 -10.41
N LYS A 158 2.78 11.51 -9.86
CA LYS A 158 3.74 12.35 -10.60
C LYS A 158 5.18 11.90 -10.36
N GLY A 159 5.44 11.25 -9.23
CA GLY A 159 6.77 10.84 -8.80
C GLY A 159 7.24 9.56 -9.46
N LYS A 160 8.51 9.21 -9.21
CA LYS A 160 9.15 8.01 -9.75
C LYS A 160 9.38 6.94 -8.71
N VAL A 161 9.49 7.33 -7.44
CA VAL A 161 9.80 6.44 -6.34
C VAL A 161 9.06 6.89 -5.08
N ILE A 162 8.51 5.92 -4.34
CA ILE A 162 8.10 6.10 -2.94
C ILE A 162 9.12 5.44 -2.03
N LYS A 163 9.67 6.23 -1.11
CA LYS A 163 10.49 5.76 0.02
C LYS A 163 9.61 5.75 1.25
N TYR A 164 9.76 4.72 2.08
CA TYR A 164 9.04 4.64 3.34
C TYR A 164 9.95 4.24 4.48
N ARG A 165 9.51 4.61 5.68
CA ARG A 165 10.09 4.18 6.95
C ARG A 165 8.97 3.81 7.90
N VAL A 166 9.06 2.63 8.49
CA VAL A 166 8.31 2.23 9.68
C VAL A 166 9.19 2.56 10.88
N VAL A 167 8.73 3.48 11.73
CA VAL A 167 9.50 4.01 12.85
C VAL A 167 9.49 3.00 13.99
N GLY A 168 10.67 2.47 14.33
CA GLY A 168 10.86 1.65 15.53
C GLY A 168 11.13 2.49 16.77
N ALA A 169 11.48 1.84 17.89
CA ALA A 169 11.81 2.53 19.15
C ALA A 169 12.95 3.57 19.01
N ASN A 170 13.80 3.42 17.99
CA ASN A 170 14.82 4.38 17.58
C ASN A 170 15.09 4.25 16.07
N GLN A 171 16.01 5.07 15.56
CA GLN A 171 16.36 5.07 14.13
C GLN A 171 16.97 3.73 13.67
N ALA A 172 17.76 3.05 14.51
CA ALA A 172 18.36 1.76 14.19
C ALA A 172 17.33 0.61 14.15
N ALA A 173 16.25 0.73 14.92
CA ALA A 173 15.13 -0.20 14.93
C ALA A 173 14.08 0.10 13.85
N SER A 174 14.29 1.15 13.04
CA SER A 174 13.35 1.53 11.98
C SER A 174 13.61 0.71 10.72
N THR A 175 12.53 0.22 10.10
CA THR A 175 12.62 -0.48 8.80
C THR A 175 12.35 0.50 7.67
N THR A 176 13.18 0.49 6.63
CA THR A 176 12.98 1.32 5.44
C THR A 176 12.73 0.46 4.21
N GLY A 177 12.15 1.08 3.18
CA GLY A 177 12.09 0.46 1.86
C GLY A 177 11.82 1.50 0.78
N GLU A 178 11.94 1.06 -0.46
CA GLU A 178 11.84 1.88 -1.65
C GLU A 178 11.11 1.10 -2.74
N VAL A 179 10.16 1.76 -3.39
CA VAL A 179 9.31 1.16 -4.43
C VAL A 179 9.19 2.11 -5.61
N ALA A 180 9.42 1.61 -6.81
CA ALA A 180 9.25 2.37 -8.03
C ALA A 180 7.76 2.67 -8.29
N LEU A 181 7.44 3.93 -8.60
CA LEU A 181 6.14 4.42 -9.06
C LEU A 181 6.17 4.45 -10.59
N ASN A 182 5.86 3.32 -11.21
CA ASN A 182 5.93 3.15 -12.66
C ASN A 182 4.52 3.05 -13.29
N VAL A 183 4.47 2.74 -14.59
CA VAL A 183 3.21 2.63 -15.33
C VAL A 183 2.25 1.61 -14.71
N SER A 184 2.74 0.54 -14.07
CA SER A 184 1.87 -0.44 -13.40
C SER A 184 1.13 0.17 -12.21
N PHE A 185 1.72 1.14 -11.49
CA PHE A 185 1.05 1.86 -10.40
C PHE A 185 -0.16 2.62 -10.92
N ILE A 186 0.03 3.42 -11.97
CA ILE A 186 -1.05 4.21 -12.58
C ILE A 186 -2.16 3.30 -13.10
N LYS A 187 -1.81 2.20 -13.79
CA LYS A 187 -2.79 1.21 -14.27
C LYS A 187 -3.57 0.59 -13.11
N ALA A 188 -2.89 0.21 -12.03
CA ALA A 188 -3.53 -0.39 -10.86
C ALA A 188 -4.47 0.60 -10.15
N LEU A 189 -4.12 1.88 -10.04
CA LEU A 189 -5.01 2.91 -9.49
C LEU A 189 -6.30 3.05 -10.30
N LEU A 190 -6.21 3.03 -11.63
CA LEU A 190 -7.38 3.09 -12.51
C LEU A 190 -8.31 1.88 -12.30
N LEU A 191 -7.75 0.67 -12.12
CA LEU A 191 -8.53 -0.54 -11.85
C LEU A 191 -9.34 -0.47 -10.56
N ILE A 192 -8.88 0.30 -9.57
CA ILE A 192 -9.63 0.52 -8.32
C ILE A 192 -10.49 1.79 -8.33
N GLY A 193 -10.54 2.52 -9.44
CA GLY A 193 -11.37 3.71 -9.61
C GLY A 193 -10.70 5.03 -9.18
N ILE A 194 -9.41 5.03 -8.85
CA ILE A 194 -8.68 6.26 -8.51
C ILE A 194 -8.16 6.90 -9.80
N THR A 195 -8.78 8.03 -10.16
CA THR A 195 -8.40 8.85 -11.32
C THR A 195 -7.95 10.23 -10.86
N ARG A 196 -7.40 11.05 -11.78
CA ARG A 196 -7.06 12.44 -11.46
C ARG A 196 -8.28 13.28 -11.06
N SER A 197 -9.46 13.02 -11.65
CA SER A 197 -10.70 13.72 -11.28
C SER A 197 -11.21 13.30 -9.90
N PHE A 198 -11.07 12.02 -9.52
CA PHE A 198 -11.44 11.53 -8.19
C PHE A 198 -10.66 12.24 -7.06
N LEU A 199 -9.45 12.69 -7.35
CA LEU A 199 -8.57 13.35 -6.37
C LEU A 199 -8.82 14.85 -6.24
N ASN A 200 -9.66 15.46 -7.09
CA ASN A 200 -9.92 16.90 -7.09
C ASN A 200 -11.17 17.26 -6.30
#